data_AF-A0A8S3K6C4-F1
#
_entry.id   AF-A0A8S3K6C4-F1
#
_cell.length_a   1.000
_cell.length_b   1.000
_cell.length_c   1.000
_cell.angle_alpha   90.00
_cell.angle_beta   90.00
_cell.angle_gamma   90.00
#
_symmetry.space_group_name_H-M   'P 1'
#
loop_
_entity.id
_entity.type
_entity.pdbx_description
1 polymer ?
#
loop_
_entity_poly.entity_id
_entity_poly.type
_entity_poly.pdbx_seq_one_letter_code
_entity_poly.pdbx_strand_id
1 'polypeptide(L)'
;AGTFLLLGSETGSIYYFDMQKFPLRMKDNDLLITEIFKDPAGESITALSVYLTPKTSVTGNWIEIAYGTNSGIIRIVVQHPETVGHG
;
A
#
# COMPACT_ATOMS: atom_id res chain seq x y z
N ALA A 1 16.44 0.10 -7.69
CA ALA A 1 14.99 0.15 -7.43
C ALA A 1 14.73 -0.55 -6.12
N GLY A 2 13.99 0.05 -5.19
CA GLY A 2 13.53 -0.67 -4.00
C GLY A 2 12.34 -1.52 -4.38
N THR A 3 12.45 -2.83 -4.16
CA THR A 3 11.30 -3.72 -4.19
C THR A 3 10.49 -3.46 -2.94
N PHE A 4 9.22 -3.12 -3.10
CA PHE A 4 8.26 -3.07 -2.00
C PHE A 4 7.10 -3.99 -2.35
N LEU A 5 6.38 -4.40 -1.32
CA LEU A 5 5.26 -5.33 -1.41
C LEU A 5 4.05 -4.67 -0.76
N LEU A 6 2.90 -4.75 -1.45
CA LEU A 6 1.61 -4.33 -0.93
C LEU A 6 0.72 -5.56 -0.75
N LEU A 7 0.18 -5.75 0.45
CA LEU A 7 -0.66 -6.90 0.79
C LEU A 7 -2.00 -6.43 1.35
N GLY A 8 -3.08 -7.06 0.90
CA GLY A 8 -4.41 -6.89 1.45
C GLY A 8 -4.68 -7.94 2.52
N SER A 9 -5.51 -7.61 3.50
CA SER A 9 -5.93 -8.53 4.57
C SER A 9 -7.44 -8.78 4.57
N GLU A 10 -7.82 -9.86 5.24
CA GLU A 10 -9.21 -10.19 5.51
C GLU A 10 -9.92 -9.15 6.38
N THR A 11 -9.16 -8.40 7.18
CA THR A 11 -9.70 -7.33 8.01
C THR A 11 -9.96 -6.05 7.22
N GLY A 12 -9.64 -6.00 5.92
CA GLY A 12 -9.80 -4.81 5.09
C GLY A 12 -8.62 -3.84 5.13
N SER A 13 -7.47 -4.26 5.65
CA SER A 13 -6.27 -3.43 5.69
C SER A 13 -5.39 -3.67 4.45
N ILE A 14 -4.70 -2.62 4.01
CA ILE A 14 -3.63 -2.71 3.02
C ILE A 14 -2.31 -2.34 3.72
N TYR A 15 -1.35 -3.26 3.66
CA TYR A 15 -0.06 -3.17 4.31
C TYR A 15 1.07 -2.96 3.31
N TYR A 16 2.01 -2.10 3.67
CA TYR A 16 3.25 -1.84 2.95
C TYR A 16 4.44 -2.51 3.63
N PHE A 17 5.27 -3.15 2.81
CA PHE A 17 6.53 -3.77 3.23
C PHE A 17 7.69 -3.27 2.36
N ASP A 18 8.69 -2.71 3.02
CA ASP A 18 9.97 -2.36 2.39
C ASP A 18 10.87 -3.61 2.34
N MET A 19 10.92 -4.27 1.17
CA MET A 19 11.71 -5.50 1.01
C MET A 19 13.22 -5.24 1.10
N GLN A 20 13.69 -4.00 0.95
CA GLN A 20 15.11 -3.67 1.15
C GLN A 20 15.48 -3.66 2.62
N LYS A 21 14.57 -3.22 3.49
CA LYS A 21 14.76 -3.23 4.94
C LYS A 21 14.45 -4.59 5.57
N PHE A 22 13.64 -5.41 4.90
CA PHE A 22 13.20 -6.71 5.41
C PHE A 22 14.33 -7.62 5.95
N PRO A 23 15.49 -7.80 5.28
CA PRO A 23 16.58 -8.65 5.80
C PRO A 23 17.24 -8.09 7.07
N LEU A 24 17.31 -6.77 7.21
CA LEU A 24 17.79 -6.12 8.43
C LEU A 24 16.77 -6.31 9.55
N ARG A 25 15.49 -6.19 9.22
CA ARG A 25 14.37 -6.29 10.17
C ARG A 25 14.08 -7.69 10.71
N MET A 26 14.45 -8.71 9.95
CA MET A 26 14.44 -10.09 10.45
C MET A 26 15.50 -10.34 11.53
N LYS A 27 16.54 -9.49 11.64
CA LYS A 27 17.61 -9.64 12.64
C LYS A 27 17.30 -8.95 13.95
N ASP A 28 16.58 -7.84 13.92
CA ASP A 28 16.19 -7.06 15.11
C ASP A 28 14.76 -7.39 15.59
N ASN A 29 14.06 -8.32 14.93
CA ASN A 29 12.65 -8.69 15.16
C ASN A 29 11.65 -7.53 15.03
N ASP A 30 12.05 -6.43 14.37
CA ASP A 30 11.23 -5.25 14.19
C ASP A 30 10.69 -5.21 12.76
N LEU A 31 9.65 -6.01 12.49
CA LEU A 31 8.99 -5.99 11.18
C LEU A 31 8.32 -4.63 10.98
N LEU A 32 8.90 -3.79 10.12
CA LEU A 32 8.32 -2.53 9.67
C LEU A 32 7.14 -2.78 8.72
N ILE A 33 6.04 -3.29 9.27
CA ILE A 33 4.76 -3.39 8.57
C ILE A 33 4.03 -2.08 8.80
N THR A 34 3.73 -1.34 7.73
CA THR A 34 2.95 -0.11 7.82
C THR A 34 1.58 -0.36 7.23
N GLU A 35 0.52 -0.19 8.04
CA GLU A 35 -0.83 -0.07 7.48
C GLU A 35 -0.95 1.28 6.79
N ILE A 36 -1.17 1.26 5.48
CA ILE A 36 -1.25 2.50 4.67
C ILE A 36 -2.69 2.88 4.35
N PHE A 37 -3.62 1.93 4.44
CA PHE A 37 -5.02 2.16 4.18
C PHE A 37 -5.88 1.09 4.85
N LYS A 38 -7.10 1.49 5.23
CA LYS A 38 -8.13 0.62 5.78
C LYS A 38 -9.43 0.84 5.03
N ASP A 39 -10.05 -0.24 4.57
CA ASP A 39 -11.38 -0.20 4.00
C ASP A 39 -12.37 0.39 5.02
N PRO A 40 -13.13 1.44 4.67
CA PRO A 40 -14.03 2.10 5.62
C PRO A 40 -15.15 1.20 6.14
N ALA A 41 -15.54 0.19 5.36
CA ALA A 41 -16.55 -0.80 5.75
C ALA A 41 -15.93 -2.04 6.39
N GLY A 42 -14.60 -2.10 6.53
CA GLY A 42 -13.87 -3.24 7.08
C GLY A 42 -13.96 -4.49 6.22
N GLU A 43 -14.24 -4.34 4.92
CA GLU A 43 -14.44 -5.48 4.03
C GLU A 43 -13.11 -6.12 3.64
N SER A 44 -13.06 -7.44 3.61
CA SER A 44 -11.88 -8.22 3.22
C SER A 44 -11.39 -7.83 1.83
N ILE A 45 -10.08 -7.56 1.71
CA ILE A 45 -9.43 -7.26 0.45
C ILE A 45 -9.18 -8.57 -0.30
N THR A 46 -9.76 -8.72 -1.50
CA THR A 46 -9.72 -9.96 -2.29
C THR A 46 -8.85 -9.86 -3.53
N ALA A 47 -8.59 -8.65 -4.01
CA ALA A 47 -7.73 -8.38 -5.15
C ALA A 47 -7.02 -7.04 -4.96
N LEU A 48 -5.78 -6.94 -5.46
CA LEU A 48 -4.99 -5.72 -5.48
C LEU A 48 -4.32 -5.56 -6.84
N SER A 49 -4.44 -4.36 -7.40
CA SER A 49 -3.69 -3.91 -8.56
C SER A 49 -3.03 -2.58 -8.22
N VAL A 50 -1.74 -2.48 -8.49
CA VAL A 50 -0.91 -1.34 -8.09
C VAL A 50 -0.28 -0.75 -9.33
N TYR A 51 -0.48 0.55 -9.53
CA TYR A 51 0.20 1.32 -10.55
C TYR A 51 1.11 2.36 -9.89
N LEU A 52 2.35 2.43 -10.38
CA LEU A 52 3.41 3.27 -9.84
C LEU A 52 3.93 4.13 -10.96
N THR A 53 3.87 5.45 -10.78
CA THR A 53 4.51 6.35 -11.74
C THR A 53 6.04 6.24 -11.61
N PRO A 54 6.79 6.22 -12.73
CA PRO A 54 8.24 6.21 -12.69
C PRO A 54 8.80 7.44 -11.95
N LYS A 55 9.89 7.26 -11.19
CA LYS A 55 10.61 8.33 -10.46
C LYS A 55 11.04 9.55 -11.29
N THR A 56 10.94 9.47 -12.62
CA THR A 56 11.32 10.52 -13.57
C THR A 56 10.16 11.43 -13.97
N SER A 57 8.94 11.22 -13.44
CA SER A 57 7.84 12.16 -13.64
C SER A 57 8.14 13.47 -12.89
N VAL A 58 8.01 14.59 -13.61
CA VAL A 58 8.19 15.96 -13.11
C VAL A 58 7.26 16.28 -11.92
N THR A 59 6.26 15.42 -11.67
CA THR A 59 5.16 15.59 -10.72
C THR A 59 5.26 14.71 -9.46
N GLY A 60 6.37 14.00 -9.24
CA GLY A 60 6.59 13.14 -8.08
C GLY A 60 6.06 11.71 -8.22
N ASN A 61 6.33 10.86 -7.22
CA ASN A 61 5.91 9.45 -7.22
C ASN A 61 4.45 9.35 -6.81
N TRP A 62 3.58 8.85 -7.69
CA TRP A 62 2.17 8.57 -7.35
C TRP A 62 1.99 7.07 -7.20
N ILE A 63 1.21 6.69 -6.19
CA ILE A 63 0.80 5.31 -5.99
C ILE A 63 -0.72 5.29 -6.17
N GLU A 64 -1.15 4.55 -7.18
CA GLU A 64 -2.56 4.26 -7.42
C GLU A 64 -2.80 2.79 -7.08
N ILE A 65 -3.72 2.55 -6.15
CA ILE A 65 -4.08 1.21 -5.70
C ILE A 65 -5.56 1.00 -6.02
N ALA A 66 -5.84 0.08 -6.94
CA ALA A 66 -7.19 -0.45 -7.14
C ALA A 66 -7.32 -1.74 -6.35
N TYR A 67 -8.39 -1.86 -5.56
CA TYR A 67 -8.63 -3.05 -4.76
C TYR A 67 -10.09 -3.52 -4.85
N GLY A 68 -10.27 -4.83 -4.80
CA GLY A 68 -11.58 -5.47 -4.73
C GLY A 68 -11.89 -5.94 -3.32
N THR A 69 -13.17 -5.93 -2.95
CA THR A 69 -13.66 -6.46 -1.68
C THR A 69 -14.44 -7.76 -1.83
N ASN A 70 -14.70 -8.44 -0.71
CA ASN A 70 -15.48 -9.68 -0.68
C ASN A 70 -16.95 -9.50 -1.09
N SER A 71 -17.54 -8.31 -0.96
CA SER A 71 -18.89 -8.00 -1.48
C SER A 71 -18.91 -7.70 -2.98
N GLY A 72 -17.76 -7.73 -3.64
CA GLY A 72 -17.62 -7.45 -5.07
C GLY A 72 -17.48 -5.97 -5.40
N ILE A 73 -17.26 -5.10 -4.41
CA ILE A 73 -17.03 -3.67 -4.65
C ILE A 73 -15.57 -3.45 -5.08
N ILE A 74 -15.37 -2.60 -6.09
CA ILE A 74 -14.05 -2.12 -6.50
C ILE A 74 -13.86 -0.68 -6.00
N ARG A 75 -12.74 -0.40 -5.36
CA ARG A 75 -12.37 0.91 -4.82
C ARG A 75 -10.96 1.30 -5.28
N ILE A 76 -10.68 2.60 -5.33
CA ILE A 76 -9.39 3.16 -5.74
C ILE A 76 -8.86 4.09 -4.65
N VAL A 77 -7.61 3.90 -4.25
CA VAL A 77 -6.85 4.77 -3.36
C VAL A 77 -5.74 5.41 -4.18
N VAL A 78 -5.74 6.73 -4.24
CA VAL A 78 -4.68 7.50 -4.91
C VAL A 78 -3.91 8.28 -3.84
N GLN A 79 -2.61 7.99 -3.72
CA GLN A 79 -1.73 8.73 -2.82
C GLN A 79 -0.86 9.70 -3.64
N HIS A 80 -1.17 10.99 -3.54
CA HIS A 80 -0.36 12.06 -4.14
C HIS A 80 0.69 12.57 -3.14
N PRO A 81 1.91 12.93 -3.59
CA PRO A 81 2.96 13.50 -2.74
C PRO A 81 2.49 14.71 -1.91
N GLU A 82 1.54 15.51 -2.41
CA GLU A 82 1.00 16.70 -1.74
C GLU A 82 0.08 16.39 -0.55
N THR A 83 -0.36 15.15 -0.39
CA THR A 83 -1.26 14.72 0.71
C THR A 83 -0.53 13.99 1.85
N VAL A 84 0.79 13.77 1.74
CA VAL A 84 1.60 13.23 2.84
C VAL A 84 1.93 14.37 3.82
N GLY A 85 1.03 14.66 4.76
CA GLY A 85 1.28 15.63 5.84
C GLY A 85 0.17 16.63 6.13
N HIS A 86 -0.97 16.58 5.44
CA HIS A 86 -2.16 17.36 5.78
C HIS A 86 -3.25 16.43 6.32
N GLY A 87 -3.06 15.99 7.56
CA GLY A 87 -4.08 15.42 8.43
C GLY A 87 -4.37 16.37 9.57
#